data_AF-A0A538FTN5-F1
#
_entry.id   AF-A0A538FTN5-F1
#
_cell.length_a   1.000
_cell.length_b   1.000
_cell.length_c   1.000
_cell.angle_alpha   90.00
_cell.angle_beta   90.00
_cell.angle_gamma   90.00
#
_symmetry.space_group_name_H-M   'P 1'
#
loop_
_entity.id
_entity.type
_entity.pdbx_description
1 polymer ?
#
loop_
_entity_poly.entity_id
_entity_poly.type
_entity_poly.pdbx_seq_one_letter_code
_entity_poly.pdbx_strand_id
1 'polypeptide(L)'
;MRIARQSVARSCAVCERTLLMGERTTRFSSDGENFVDVCPLCQDIALEYGWLKEGSPTTPTVSTDVAEAPVADEPFLRRLSEPEREVVEAADLFNQTDFRRTVAGIAKSLGEPRASIRSLSGVSGEVVITVAWDISWYQYRVTPELAQPVRLEERGHELAELDPLYKDWNAHLDEHGRVVPNIARI
;
A
#
# COMPACT_ATOMS: atom_id res chain seq x y z
N MET A 1 6.45 20.21 58.57
CA MET A 1 7.16 20.42 57.30
C MET A 1 6.33 19.79 56.18
N ARG A 2 5.50 20.59 55.49
CA ARG A 2 4.59 20.14 54.42
C ARG A 2 5.31 20.27 53.09
N ILE A 3 5.56 19.14 52.41
CA ILE A 3 6.11 19.12 51.06
C ILE A 3 4.94 19.42 50.10
N ALA A 4 4.88 20.64 49.58
CA ALA A 4 3.99 20.99 48.49
C ALA A 4 4.47 20.29 47.22
N ARG A 5 3.71 19.30 46.72
CA ARG A 5 3.98 18.65 45.44
C ARG A 5 3.65 19.66 44.34
N GLN A 6 4.67 20.33 43.80
CA GLN A 6 4.55 21.10 42.57
C GLN A 6 4.21 20.13 41.43
N SER A 7 2.99 20.20 40.92
CA SER A 7 2.56 19.47 39.74
C SER A 7 3.05 20.21 38.50
N VAL A 8 4.11 19.72 37.87
CA VAL A 8 4.52 20.18 36.54
C VAL A 8 3.42 19.77 35.57
N ALA A 9 2.76 20.75 34.94
CA ALA A 9 1.80 20.51 33.87
C ALA A 9 2.55 19.84 32.72
N ARG A 10 2.17 18.61 32.36
CA ARG A 10 2.76 17.89 31.24
C ARG A 10 1.89 18.13 30.01
N SER A 11 2.48 18.31 28.85
CA SER A 11 1.75 18.45 27.58
C SER A 11 2.04 17.24 26.69
N CYS A 12 1.07 16.89 25.85
CA CYS A 12 1.28 15.91 24.79
C CYS A 12 2.24 16.49 23.75
N ALA A 13 3.28 15.76 23.36
CA ALA A 13 4.22 16.24 22.35
C ALA A 13 3.69 16.22 20.90
N VAL A 14 2.52 15.60 20.66
CA VAL A 14 1.89 15.54 19.32
C VAL A 14 0.81 16.60 19.14
N CYS A 15 -0.11 16.73 20.11
CA CYS A 15 -1.26 17.64 20.00
C CYS A 15 -1.20 18.83 20.97
N GLU A 16 -0.11 18.95 21.73
CA GLU A 16 0.18 20.04 22.68
C GLU A 16 -0.84 20.23 23.81
N ARG A 17 -1.85 19.36 23.90
CA ARG A 17 -2.86 19.40 24.97
C ARG A 17 -2.22 19.10 26.33
N THR A 18 -2.63 19.84 27.35
CA THR A 18 -2.30 19.56 28.76
C THR A 18 -2.83 18.19 29.17
N LEU A 19 -1.94 17.34 29.68
CA LEU A 19 -2.21 16.01 30.20
C LEU A 19 -2.77 16.12 31.61
N LEU A 20 -3.94 15.51 31.84
CA LEU A 20 -4.63 15.61 33.12
C LEU A 20 -4.02 14.67 34.17
N MET A 21 -4.23 14.99 35.46
CA MET A 21 -3.85 14.07 36.54
C MET A 21 -4.62 12.75 36.41
N GLY A 22 -3.89 11.65 36.16
CA GLY A 22 -4.47 10.32 35.98
C GLY A 22 -4.67 9.89 34.52
N GLU A 23 -4.34 10.75 33.54
CA GLU A 23 -4.34 10.37 32.12
C GLU A 23 -3.25 9.33 31.85
N ARG A 24 -3.60 8.24 31.15
CA ARG A 24 -2.69 7.13 30.84
C ARG A 24 -1.77 7.53 29.68
N THR A 25 -0.73 8.29 29.97
CA THR A 25 0.26 8.73 28.97
C THR A 25 1.21 7.60 28.61
N THR A 26 1.67 7.61 27.36
CA THR A 26 2.72 6.71 26.88
C THR A 26 3.91 7.55 26.45
N ARG A 27 5.13 7.11 26.79
CA ARG A 27 6.34 7.83 26.40
C ARG A 27 6.88 7.35 25.07
N PHE A 28 7.32 8.29 24.26
CA PHE A 28 7.90 8.07 22.94
C PHE A 28 9.19 8.87 22.80
N SER A 29 10.09 8.42 21.93
CA SER A 29 11.30 9.15 21.57
C SER A 29 11.32 9.43 20.07
N SER A 30 11.40 10.71 19.71
CA SER A 30 11.47 11.16 18.31
C SER A 30 12.87 11.04 17.71
N ASP A 31 13.88 11.11 18.57
CA ASP A 31 15.31 11.17 18.25
C ASP A 31 16.09 9.94 18.77
N GLY A 32 15.42 9.07 19.52
CA GLY A 32 16.04 7.91 20.20
C GLY A 32 16.75 8.26 21.51
N GLU A 33 16.92 9.55 21.81
CA GLU A 33 17.67 10.02 22.99
C GLU A 33 16.74 10.59 24.07
N ASN A 34 15.72 11.37 23.68
CA ASN A 34 14.82 12.04 24.61
C ASN A 34 13.41 11.42 24.58
N PHE A 35 12.82 11.23 25.76
CA PHE A 35 11.45 10.75 25.88
C PHE A 35 10.47 11.88 26.15
N VAL A 36 9.39 11.90 25.39
CA VAL A 36 8.28 12.83 25.50
C VAL A 36 6.97 12.10 25.82
N ASP A 37 6.06 12.75 26.56
CA ASP A 37 4.77 12.18 26.92
C ASP A 37 3.76 12.37 25.75
N VAL A 38 3.06 11.30 25.38
CA VAL A 38 2.01 11.28 24.34
C VAL A 38 0.69 10.78 24.93
N CYS A 39 -0.40 11.47 24.60
CA CYS A 39 -1.74 11.12 25.09
C CYS A 39 -2.30 9.85 24.39
N PRO A 40 -3.33 9.18 24.94
CA PRO A 40 -3.92 7.97 24.34
C PRO A 40 -4.40 8.13 22.90
N LEU A 41 -4.84 9.33 22.51
CA LEU A 41 -5.39 9.61 21.18
C LEU A 41 -4.32 9.84 20.12
N CYS A 42 -3.07 10.10 20.53
CA CYS A 42 -1.98 10.45 19.62
C CYS A 42 -0.91 9.35 19.52
N GLN A 43 -1.16 8.16 20.08
CA GLN A 43 -0.17 7.07 20.03
C GLN A 43 0.04 6.57 18.60
N ASP A 44 -1.03 6.40 17.82
CA ASP A 44 -0.93 5.94 16.43
C ASP A 44 -0.21 6.97 15.55
N ILE A 45 -0.46 8.26 15.78
CA ILE A 45 0.22 9.36 15.08
C ILE A 45 1.72 9.38 15.42
N ALA A 46 2.09 9.19 16.69
CA ALA A 46 3.49 9.10 17.10
C ALA A 46 4.21 7.90 16.45
N LEU A 47 3.52 6.76 16.29
CA LEU A 47 4.05 5.60 15.58
C LEU A 47 4.20 5.86 14.08
N GLU A 48 3.26 6.56 13.45
CA GLU A 48 3.35 6.96 12.03
C GLU A 48 4.52 7.90 11.77
N TYR A 49 4.85 8.78 12.73
CA TYR A 49 6.07 9.60 12.69
C TYR A 49 7.36 8.84 13.03
N GLY A 50 7.27 7.53 13.25
CA GLY A 50 8.42 6.67 13.54
C GLY A 50 8.99 6.85 14.96
N TRP A 51 8.24 7.44 15.90
CA TRP A 51 8.74 7.61 17.26
C TRP A 51 8.78 6.27 18.00
N LEU A 52 9.84 6.07 18.79
CA LEU A 52 10.06 4.81 19.50
C LEU A 52 9.40 4.83 20.89
N LYS A 53 8.51 3.88 21.17
CA LYS A 53 7.81 3.75 22.46
C LYS A 53 8.74 3.24 23.57
N GLU A 54 8.69 3.90 24.73
CA GLU A 54 9.41 3.48 25.95
C GLU A 54 8.95 2.08 26.37
N GLY A 55 9.88 1.13 26.43
CA GLY A 55 9.60 -0.26 26.82
C GLY A 55 9.09 -1.18 25.70
N SER A 56 9.08 -0.73 24.43
CA SER A 56 9.14 -1.69 23.32
C SER A 56 10.45 -2.49 23.49
N PRO A 57 10.43 -3.83 23.38
CA PRO A 57 11.61 -4.64 23.60
C PRO A 57 12.68 -4.26 22.56
N THR A 58 13.61 -3.41 22.97
CA THR A 58 14.84 -3.17 22.24
C THR A 58 15.71 -4.39 22.45
N THR A 59 15.71 -5.28 21.48
CA THR A 59 16.63 -6.41 21.41
C THR A 59 18.06 -5.87 21.53
N PRO A 60 18.90 -6.38 22.46
CA PRO A 60 20.25 -5.87 22.62
C PRO A 60 21.11 -6.23 21.41
N THR A 61 21.86 -5.25 20.92
CA THR A 61 22.85 -5.37 19.86
C THR A 61 23.93 -6.40 20.23
N VAL A 62 23.95 -7.53 19.52
CA VAL A 62 25.16 -8.36 19.37
C VAL A 62 25.83 -7.94 18.07
N SER A 63 26.96 -7.25 18.17
CA SER A 63 27.91 -7.11 17.07
C SER A 63 28.74 -8.39 16.99
N THR A 64 28.34 -9.30 16.10
CA THR A 64 29.26 -10.23 15.43
C THR A 64 28.55 -10.77 14.19
N ASP A 65 29.03 -10.32 13.03
CA ASP A 65 28.84 -10.82 11.68
C ASP A 65 27.46 -11.33 11.23
N VAL A 66 26.86 -10.50 10.37
CA VAL A 66 25.79 -10.76 9.38
C VAL A 66 24.39 -11.02 9.96
N ALA A 67 23.56 -9.99 9.80
CA ALA A 67 22.13 -9.99 10.04
C ALA A 67 21.41 -11.09 9.24
N GLU A 68 20.83 -12.05 9.93
CA GLU A 68 19.69 -12.82 9.40
C GLU A 68 18.41 -12.17 9.97
N ALA A 69 18.02 -11.06 9.34
CA ALA A 69 16.65 -10.55 9.45
C ALA A 69 15.69 -11.62 8.90
N PRO A 70 14.43 -11.70 9.39
CA PRO A 70 13.41 -12.42 8.65
C PRO A 70 13.39 -11.81 7.25
N VAL A 71 13.67 -12.62 6.24
CA VAL A 71 13.58 -12.22 4.83
C VAL A 71 12.11 -11.94 4.56
N ALA A 72 11.67 -10.72 4.87
CA ALA A 72 10.64 -10.09 4.09
C ALA A 72 11.12 -10.15 2.63
N ASP A 73 10.25 -10.62 1.74
CA ASP A 73 10.46 -10.75 0.30
C ASP A 73 10.59 -9.36 -0.38
N GLU A 74 11.43 -8.48 0.16
CA GLU A 74 11.77 -7.17 -0.40
C GLU A 74 13.26 -7.08 -0.77
N PRO A 75 13.60 -7.60 -1.96
CA PRO A 75 14.66 -7.00 -2.75
C PRO A 75 14.27 -6.70 -4.21
N PHE A 76 13.05 -7.02 -4.65
CA PHE A 76 12.63 -6.87 -6.06
C PHE A 76 12.18 -5.44 -6.42
N LEU A 77 11.47 -4.73 -5.55
CA LEU A 77 10.90 -3.40 -5.87
C LEU A 77 11.98 -2.34 -6.18
N ARG A 78 13.21 -2.49 -5.69
CA ARG A 78 14.33 -1.57 -5.97
C ARG A 78 14.99 -1.79 -7.35
N ARG A 79 14.63 -2.86 -8.07
CA ARG A 79 15.18 -3.21 -9.39
C ARG A 79 14.21 -3.02 -10.55
N LEU A 80 12.95 -2.66 -10.26
CA LEU A 80 11.94 -2.36 -11.27
C LEU A 80 12.11 -0.92 -11.77
N SER A 81 12.04 -0.74 -13.09
CA SER A 81 11.92 0.58 -13.72
C SER A 81 10.65 1.30 -13.26
N GLU A 82 10.60 2.64 -13.34
CA GLU A 82 9.40 3.40 -12.96
C GLU A 82 8.10 2.87 -13.61
N PRO A 83 8.07 2.52 -14.91
CA PRO A 83 6.88 1.93 -15.54
C PRO A 83 6.48 0.58 -14.97
N GLU A 84 7.45 -0.26 -14.58
CA GLU A 84 7.14 -1.56 -13.95
C GLU A 84 6.56 -1.38 -12.55
N ARG A 85 7.02 -0.35 -11.81
CA ARG A 85 6.45 -0.01 -10.50
C ARG A 85 5.01 0.49 -10.63
N GLU A 86 4.73 1.36 -11.61
CA GLU A 86 3.37 1.83 -11.89
C GLU A 86 2.42 0.67 -12.25
N VAL A 87 2.90 -0.29 -13.05
CA VAL A 87 2.14 -1.49 -13.42
C VAL A 87 1.83 -2.37 -12.21
N VAL A 88 2.80 -2.57 -11.31
CA VAL A 88 2.59 -3.32 -10.06
C VAL A 88 1.59 -2.62 -9.15
N GLU A 89 1.79 -1.32 -8.89
CA GLU A 89 0.91 -0.53 -8.04
C GLU A 89 -0.53 -0.52 -8.57
N ALA A 90 -0.71 -0.38 -9.88
CA ALA A 90 -2.03 -0.41 -10.49
C ALA A 90 -2.73 -1.78 -10.33
N ALA A 91 -1.99 -2.89 -10.48
CA ALA A 91 -2.52 -4.21 -10.22
C ALA A 91 -2.95 -4.37 -8.75
N ASP A 92 -2.14 -3.89 -7.80
CA ASP A 92 -2.43 -3.95 -6.37
C ASP A 92 -3.67 -3.13 -6.00
N LEU A 93 -3.83 -1.93 -6.57
CA LEU A 93 -5.02 -1.10 -6.38
C LEU A 93 -6.27 -1.79 -6.95
N PHE A 94 -6.19 -2.34 -8.16
CA PHE A 94 -7.28 -3.09 -8.77
C PHE A 94 -7.71 -4.29 -7.93
N ASN A 95 -6.74 -5.06 -7.43
CA ASN A 95 -6.96 -6.27 -6.64
C ASN A 95 -7.65 -6.03 -5.29
N GLN A 96 -7.66 -4.79 -4.81
CA GLN A 96 -8.35 -4.37 -3.59
C GLN A 96 -9.82 -3.98 -3.83
N THR A 97 -10.25 -3.88 -5.09
CA THR A 97 -11.62 -3.47 -5.46
C THR A 97 -12.57 -4.65 -5.65
N ASP A 98 -13.88 -4.36 -5.68
CA ASP A 98 -14.91 -5.35 -6.05
C ASP A 98 -14.84 -5.77 -7.52
N PHE A 99 -14.15 -5.01 -8.39
CA PHE A 99 -13.93 -5.40 -9.79
C PHE A 99 -13.13 -6.68 -9.90
N ARG A 100 -12.16 -6.93 -9.00
CA ARG A 100 -11.44 -8.21 -8.91
C ARG A 100 -12.41 -9.39 -8.82
N ARG A 101 -13.38 -9.32 -7.89
CA ARG A 101 -14.36 -10.40 -7.67
C ARG A 101 -15.27 -10.58 -8.88
N THR A 102 -15.67 -9.46 -9.51
CA THR A 102 -16.48 -9.47 -10.73
C THR A 102 -15.74 -10.18 -11.86
N VAL A 103 -14.50 -9.77 -12.14
CA VAL A 103 -13.66 -10.36 -13.19
C VAL A 103 -13.41 -11.85 -12.92
N ALA A 104 -13.06 -12.22 -11.69
CA ALA A 104 -12.87 -13.62 -11.30
C ALA A 104 -14.16 -14.44 -11.47
N GLY A 105 -15.33 -13.86 -11.21
CA GLY A 105 -16.64 -14.48 -11.44
C GLY A 105 -16.91 -14.74 -12.92
N ILE A 106 -16.62 -13.77 -13.78
CA ILE A 106 -16.76 -13.90 -15.24
C ILE A 106 -15.80 -14.98 -15.77
N ALA A 107 -14.56 -15.01 -15.27
CA ALA A 107 -13.56 -16.01 -15.66
C ALA A 107 -14.03 -17.45 -15.39
N LYS A 108 -14.83 -17.69 -14.35
CA LYS A 108 -15.42 -19.02 -14.10
C LYS A 108 -16.38 -19.49 -15.20
N SER A 109 -16.99 -18.55 -15.92
CA SER A 109 -18.00 -18.86 -16.96
C SER A 109 -17.39 -18.82 -18.36
N LEU A 110 -16.47 -17.90 -18.62
CA LEU A 110 -15.87 -17.66 -19.94
C LEU A 110 -14.45 -18.22 -20.10
N GLY A 111 -13.88 -18.82 -19.05
CA GLY A 111 -12.51 -19.31 -19.04
C GLY A 111 -11.49 -18.23 -18.66
N GLU A 112 -10.21 -18.56 -18.84
CA GLU A 112 -9.10 -17.67 -18.49
C GLU A 112 -9.07 -16.44 -19.42
N PRO A 113 -9.13 -15.21 -18.88
CA PRO A 113 -8.99 -14.02 -19.70
C PRO A 113 -7.53 -13.74 -20.04
N ARG A 114 -7.34 -12.99 -21.12
CA ARG A 114 -6.11 -12.23 -21.37
C ARG A 114 -6.18 -10.91 -20.61
N ALA A 115 -5.08 -10.51 -19.96
CA ALA A 115 -5.02 -9.26 -19.24
C ALA A 115 -3.81 -8.41 -19.65
N SER A 116 -3.98 -7.09 -19.69
CA SER A 116 -2.89 -6.16 -19.92
C SER A 116 -2.97 -4.97 -18.97
N ILE A 117 -1.82 -4.36 -18.69
CA ILE A 117 -1.67 -3.19 -17.83
C ILE A 117 -0.73 -2.22 -18.54
N ARG A 118 -1.21 -1.01 -18.81
CA ARG A 118 -0.49 0.00 -19.59
C ARG A 118 -0.53 1.35 -18.89
N SER A 119 0.63 1.89 -18.53
CA SER A 119 0.77 3.29 -18.15
C SER A 119 0.50 4.20 -19.34
N LEU A 120 -0.22 5.30 -19.11
CA LEU A 120 -0.49 6.32 -20.12
C LEU A 120 0.55 7.42 -20.05
N SER A 121 1.41 7.51 -21.06
CA SER A 121 2.41 8.58 -21.15
C SER A 121 1.74 9.96 -21.21
N GLY A 122 2.15 10.89 -20.34
CA GLY A 122 1.76 12.29 -20.39
C GLY A 122 0.60 12.70 -19.48
N VAL A 123 -0.02 11.76 -18.76
CA VAL A 123 -0.96 12.03 -17.66
C VAL A 123 -0.36 11.41 -16.39
N SER A 124 -0.18 12.21 -15.34
CA SER A 124 0.50 11.74 -14.12
C SER A 124 -0.19 10.51 -13.53
N GLY A 125 0.51 9.37 -13.52
CA GLY A 125 0.13 8.17 -12.77
C GLY A 125 -1.06 7.37 -13.32
N GLU A 126 -1.64 7.74 -14.46
CA GLU A 126 -2.80 6.99 -14.97
C GLU A 126 -2.39 5.69 -15.67
N VAL A 127 -2.99 4.59 -15.23
CA VAL A 127 -2.76 3.25 -15.78
C VAL A 127 -4.08 2.66 -16.25
N VAL A 128 -4.07 1.99 -17.40
CA VAL A 128 -5.22 1.23 -17.92
C VAL A 128 -4.99 -0.25 -17.72
N ILE A 129 -5.94 -0.92 -17.07
CA ILE A 129 -5.99 -2.37 -16.96
C ILE A 129 -7.07 -2.88 -17.92
N THR A 130 -6.70 -3.76 -18.83
CA THR A 130 -7.63 -4.40 -19.75
C THR A 130 -7.77 -5.88 -19.41
N VAL A 131 -8.99 -6.39 -19.37
CA VAL A 131 -9.30 -7.81 -19.22
C VAL A 131 -10.21 -8.25 -20.35
N ALA A 132 -9.82 -9.27 -21.10
CA ALA A 132 -10.48 -9.68 -22.33
C ALA A 132 -10.65 -11.20 -22.46
N TRP A 133 -11.86 -11.60 -22.85
CA TRP A 133 -12.24 -12.92 -23.35
C TRP A 133 -12.60 -12.81 -24.83
N ASP A 134 -12.76 -13.94 -25.52
CA ASP A 134 -13.04 -13.96 -26.96
C ASP A 134 -14.33 -13.23 -27.39
N ILE A 135 -15.25 -12.99 -26.44
CA ILE A 135 -16.57 -12.37 -26.69
C ILE A 135 -16.85 -11.12 -25.84
N SER A 136 -15.90 -10.66 -25.03
CA SER A 136 -16.07 -9.47 -24.20
C SER A 136 -14.74 -8.94 -23.68
N TRP A 137 -14.66 -7.63 -23.47
CA TRP A 137 -13.53 -7.00 -22.81
C TRP A 137 -13.97 -5.84 -21.93
N TYR A 138 -13.16 -5.54 -20.93
CA TYR A 138 -13.36 -4.47 -19.96
C TYR A 138 -12.06 -3.70 -19.77
N GLN A 139 -12.15 -2.37 -19.72
CA GLN A 139 -11.05 -1.48 -19.40
C GLN A 139 -11.34 -0.73 -18.12
N TYR A 140 -10.37 -0.75 -17.22
CA TYR A 140 -10.39 -0.04 -15.96
C TYR A 140 -9.31 1.02 -15.98
N ARG A 141 -9.66 2.24 -15.58
CA ARG A 141 -8.67 3.29 -15.35
C ARG A 141 -8.29 3.31 -13.88
N VAL A 142 -6.99 3.34 -13.64
CA VAL A 142 -6.37 3.46 -12.33
C VAL A 142 -5.70 4.83 -12.22
N THR A 143 -6.03 5.56 -11.16
CA THR A 143 -5.45 6.86 -10.81
C THR A 143 -5.14 6.84 -9.29
N PRO A 144 -3.90 6.52 -8.88
CA PRO A 144 -3.53 6.26 -7.48
C PRO A 144 -3.88 7.39 -6.50
N GLU A 145 -3.85 8.64 -6.97
CA GLU A 145 -4.05 9.84 -6.15
C GLU A 145 -5.53 10.10 -5.79
N LEU A 146 -6.47 9.37 -6.39
CA LEU A 146 -7.90 9.53 -6.13
C LEU A 146 -8.36 8.66 -4.96
N ALA A 147 -9.32 9.19 -4.18
CA ALA A 147 -9.96 8.44 -3.09
C ALA A 147 -10.66 7.15 -3.57
N GLN A 148 -11.11 7.11 -4.82
CA GLN A 148 -11.55 5.91 -5.52
C GLN A 148 -10.59 5.68 -6.70
N PRO A 149 -9.49 4.94 -6.49
CA PRO A 149 -8.39 4.92 -7.44
C PRO A 149 -8.70 4.11 -8.70
N VAL A 150 -9.73 3.26 -8.71
CA VAL A 150 -10.05 2.39 -9.85
C VAL A 150 -11.50 2.57 -10.26
N ARG A 151 -11.73 2.77 -11.57
CA ARG A 151 -13.06 2.83 -12.16
C ARG A 151 -13.14 2.00 -13.44
N LEU A 152 -14.32 1.49 -13.76
CA LEU A 152 -14.61 0.96 -15.10
C LEU A 152 -14.70 2.14 -16.06
N GLU A 153 -13.86 2.15 -17.07
CA GLU A 153 -13.81 3.20 -18.10
C GLU A 153 -14.61 2.78 -19.33
N GLU A 154 -14.35 1.59 -19.86
CA GLU A 154 -14.93 1.11 -21.12
C GLU A 154 -15.16 -0.40 -21.09
N ARG A 155 -16.04 -0.89 -21.96
CA ARG A 155 -16.28 -2.32 -22.21
C ARG A 155 -16.79 -2.53 -23.63
N GLY A 156 -16.49 -3.69 -24.20
CA GLY A 156 -16.96 -4.07 -25.53
C GLY A 156 -17.19 -5.57 -25.66
N HIS A 157 -17.58 -5.97 -26.86
CA HIS A 157 -18.00 -7.35 -27.18
C HIS A 157 -17.12 -8.01 -28.24
N GLU A 158 -16.31 -7.23 -28.94
CA GLU A 158 -15.37 -7.75 -29.93
C GLU A 158 -13.96 -7.28 -29.61
N LEU A 159 -12.99 -8.19 -29.56
CA LEU A 159 -11.60 -7.79 -29.34
C LEU A 159 -11.08 -6.83 -30.42
N ALA A 160 -11.65 -6.85 -31.63
CA ALA A 160 -11.24 -5.95 -32.70
C ALA A 160 -11.50 -4.48 -32.37
N GLU A 161 -12.47 -4.18 -31.50
CA GLU A 161 -12.80 -2.82 -31.03
C GLU A 161 -11.69 -2.22 -30.15
N LEU A 162 -10.97 -3.08 -29.41
CA LEU A 162 -9.94 -2.66 -28.49
C LEU A 162 -8.70 -2.16 -29.25
N ASP A 163 -8.18 -0.98 -28.90
CA ASP A 163 -6.96 -0.44 -29.48
C ASP A 163 -5.79 -1.45 -29.32
N PRO A 164 -5.00 -1.72 -30.37
CA PRO A 164 -3.83 -2.61 -30.31
C PRO A 164 -2.87 -2.33 -29.14
N LEU A 165 -2.75 -1.07 -28.69
CA LEU A 165 -1.92 -0.68 -27.55
C LEU A 165 -2.29 -1.43 -26.26
N TYR A 166 -3.54 -1.83 -26.09
CA TYR A 166 -4.02 -2.52 -24.89
C TYR A 166 -3.97 -4.05 -25.02
N LYS A 167 -3.36 -4.59 -26.09
CA LYS A 167 -3.31 -6.03 -26.40
C LYS A 167 -1.94 -6.65 -26.20
N ASP A 168 -1.06 -6.01 -25.43
CA ASP A 168 0.27 -6.57 -25.11
C ASP A 168 0.21 -7.81 -24.21
N TRP A 169 -0.94 -8.05 -23.58
CA TRP A 169 -1.21 -9.20 -22.71
C TRP A 169 -0.10 -9.48 -21.68
N ASN A 170 0.39 -8.41 -21.05
CA ASN A 170 1.48 -8.42 -20.08
C ASN A 170 1.02 -8.71 -18.64
N ALA A 171 -0.17 -9.27 -18.44
CA ALA A 171 -0.67 -9.71 -17.14
C ALA A 171 -1.54 -10.97 -17.29
N HIS A 172 -1.76 -11.67 -16.18
CA HIS A 172 -2.65 -12.83 -16.11
C HIS A 172 -3.50 -12.78 -14.84
N LEU A 173 -4.49 -13.68 -14.75
CA LEU A 173 -5.21 -13.92 -13.50
C LEU A 173 -4.61 -15.11 -12.75
N ASP A 174 -4.34 -14.95 -11.46
CA ASP A 174 -3.89 -16.06 -10.61
C ASP A 174 -5.06 -16.97 -10.17
N GLU A 175 -4.74 -18.04 -9.43
CA GLU A 175 -5.73 -19.00 -8.90
C GLU A 175 -6.76 -18.38 -7.94
N HIS A 176 -6.45 -17.20 -7.38
CA HIS A 176 -7.32 -16.43 -6.51
C HIS A 176 -8.07 -15.32 -7.27
N GLY A 177 -7.95 -15.26 -8.60
CA GLY A 177 -8.56 -14.25 -9.44
C GLY A 177 -7.98 -12.85 -9.22
N ARG A 178 -6.73 -12.74 -8.76
CA ARG A 178 -5.98 -11.48 -8.75
C ARG A 178 -5.34 -11.25 -10.11
N VAL A 179 -5.29 -10.01 -10.56
CA VAL A 179 -4.52 -9.60 -11.74
C VAL A 179 -3.06 -9.49 -11.32
N VAL A 180 -2.17 -10.23 -12.00
CA VAL A 180 -0.74 -10.28 -11.72
C VAL A 180 0.03 -9.90 -12.99
N PRO A 181 0.89 -8.87 -12.95
CA PRO A 181 1.73 -8.52 -14.10
C PRO A 181 2.80 -9.58 -14.41
N ASN A 182 3.08 -9.78 -15.70
CA ASN A 182 4.11 -10.70 -16.21
C ASN A 182 5.47 -9.99 -16.23
N ILE A 183 6.04 -9.75 -15.06
CA ILE A 183 7.34 -9.10 -14.93
C ILE A 183 8.42 -10.19 -14.94
N ALA A 184 9.47 -10.00 -15.74
CA ALA A 184 10.56 -10.97 -15.81
C ALA A 184 11.22 -11.11 -14.43
N ARG A 185 11.06 -12.28 -13.80
CA ARG A 185 11.84 -12.67 -12.62
C ARG A 185 13.28 -12.92 -13.08
N ILE A 186 14.19 -11.99 -12.80
CA ILE A 186 15.65 -12.18 -12.93
C ILE A 186 16.22 -12.55 -11.57
#